data_AF-C1EGC5-F1
#
_entry.id   AF-C1EGC5-F1
#
_cell.length_a   1.000
_cell.length_b   1.000
_cell.length_c   1.000
_cell.angle_alpha   90.00
_cell.angle_beta   90.00
_cell.angle_gamma   90.00
#
_symmetry.space_group_name_H-M   'P 1'
#
loop_
_entity.id
_entity.type
_entity.pdbx_description
1 polymer ?
#
loop_
_entity_poly.entity_id
_entity_poly.type
_entity_poly.pdbx_seq_one_letter_code
_entity_poly.pdbx_strand_id
1 'polypeptide(L)'
;MNPPIDPPGGEIEEAPLPHSSSSGADVESGPGAPPKVPPPAKAWTMIIGAFVVLMFMLASVRTTTAMRQRVRDSTLEQIPNADGSAEKVPVFGPEIPRIRSKGTLCIKHPHHLPIAAEVPPPEPEPQEVNAVAWRKFADALADEAAIDGSKIVLLGDSITEAWRGTQLDIRQKQYDRAGDIIRKTLGDMDPRILAIAGDQTKHLMWRLEHGGFPSEKSPPDYVTLMIGTNDVGAAVRTKNGGWQNGMCVSDDNVGDSLDAVDPTVAGVKAIVEKIRKLAPKARLVVLGLTPRGEKHGKGWSERRSYLQPSLFTAAIDEINRRVEEYVASVEEVNRRRPTKGLFGKRRGVTVFQPCAEGFLKNDGGEIRKDLMRDALHPSGRGLDVLMRCITDGMDKANVEHDRLVAAGEEDAGEDAEQP
;
A
#
# COMPACT_ATOMS: atom_id res chain seq x y z
N MET A 1 -44.12 11.13 -23.82
CA MET A 1 -44.57 10.25 -24.92
C MET A 1 -43.43 10.11 -25.91
N ASN A 2 -42.82 8.93 -25.96
CA ASN A 2 -41.90 8.46 -27.00
C ASN A 2 -42.39 7.04 -27.37
N PRO A 3 -42.36 6.61 -28.64
CA PRO A 3 -42.94 5.34 -29.06
C PRO A 3 -41.99 4.14 -28.77
N PRO A 4 -42.52 2.91 -28.69
CA PRO A 4 -41.73 1.72 -28.38
C PRO A 4 -41.04 1.13 -29.62
N ILE A 5 -39.89 0.50 -29.40
CA ILE A 5 -39.11 -0.26 -30.39
C ILE A 5 -39.29 -1.74 -30.07
N ASP A 6 -39.86 -2.49 -31.03
CA ASP A 6 -39.97 -3.96 -31.00
C ASP A 6 -38.62 -4.64 -31.33
N PRO A 7 -38.37 -5.87 -30.84
CA PRO A 7 -37.22 -6.68 -31.23
C PRO A 7 -37.57 -7.64 -32.40
N PRO A 8 -36.63 -7.98 -33.31
CA PRO A 8 -36.86 -9.04 -34.27
C PRO A 8 -36.46 -10.39 -33.68
N GLY A 9 -37.41 -11.32 -33.67
CA GLY A 9 -37.16 -12.76 -33.58
C GLY A 9 -36.66 -13.31 -34.92
N GLY A 10 -35.74 -14.27 -34.85
CA GLY A 10 -35.27 -15.05 -36.00
C GLY A 10 -35.16 -16.50 -35.58
N GLU A 11 -35.95 -17.33 -36.24
CA GLU A 11 -36.09 -18.78 -36.06
C GLU A 11 -34.81 -19.53 -36.45
N ILE A 12 -34.57 -20.63 -35.75
CA ILE A 12 -33.44 -21.54 -35.95
C ILE A 12 -33.96 -22.71 -36.79
N GLU A 13 -33.49 -22.84 -38.02
CA GLU A 13 -33.85 -23.93 -38.91
C GLU A 13 -32.76 -25.03 -38.85
N GLU A 14 -33.15 -26.23 -38.43
CA GLU A 14 -32.31 -27.43 -38.37
C GLU A 14 -32.04 -27.99 -39.77
N ALA A 15 -30.80 -28.36 -40.06
CA ALA A 15 -30.42 -29.11 -41.27
C ALA A 15 -30.03 -30.56 -40.91
N PRO A 16 -30.52 -31.59 -41.64
CA PRO A 16 -30.29 -32.98 -41.31
C PRO A 16 -29.03 -33.58 -41.97
N LEU A 17 -28.41 -34.52 -41.26
CA LEU A 17 -27.37 -35.44 -41.73
C LEU A 17 -27.91 -36.43 -42.79
N PRO A 18 -27.09 -36.93 -43.71
CA PRO A 18 -27.36 -38.20 -44.36
C PRO A 18 -26.38 -39.31 -43.94
N HIS A 19 -26.98 -40.45 -43.62
CA HIS A 19 -26.35 -41.74 -43.43
C HIS A 19 -25.89 -42.38 -44.75
N SER A 20 -24.95 -43.30 -44.56
CA SER A 20 -24.39 -44.32 -45.45
C SER A 20 -25.35 -45.08 -46.37
N SER A 21 -24.85 -45.45 -47.56
CA SER A 21 -25.14 -46.77 -48.15
C SER A 21 -24.03 -47.22 -49.11
N SER A 22 -23.76 -48.52 -49.05
CA SER A 22 -22.71 -49.31 -49.69
C SER A 22 -23.05 -49.86 -51.08
N SER A 23 -22.03 -50.04 -51.92
CA SER A 23 -21.84 -51.15 -52.88
C SER A 23 -20.40 -50.99 -53.43
N GLY A 24 -19.45 -51.94 -53.41
CA GLY A 24 -19.55 -53.38 -53.61
C GLY A 24 -19.13 -53.71 -55.04
N ALA A 25 -17.83 -53.91 -55.30
CA ALA A 25 -17.29 -54.71 -56.41
C ALA A 25 -15.75 -54.86 -56.31
N ASP A 26 -15.36 -56.04 -55.86
CA ASP A 26 -14.39 -56.99 -56.43
C ASP A 26 -12.89 -56.68 -56.62
N VAL A 27 -12.17 -57.74 -56.25
CA VAL A 27 -10.73 -57.98 -56.12
C VAL A 27 -10.13 -58.41 -57.45
N GLU A 28 -8.90 -57.96 -57.75
CA GLU A 28 -7.92 -58.81 -58.41
C GLU A 28 -6.50 -58.51 -57.92
N SER A 29 -5.81 -59.58 -57.51
CA SER A 29 -4.49 -59.62 -56.87
C SER A 29 -3.41 -60.06 -57.87
N GLY A 30 -2.27 -59.37 -57.90
CA GLY A 30 -1.03 -59.82 -58.56
C GLY A 30 0.16 -59.86 -57.58
N PRO A 31 1.18 -60.72 -57.78
CA PRO A 31 2.06 -61.15 -56.69
C PRO A 31 3.42 -60.41 -56.60
N GLY A 32 3.87 -60.19 -55.36
CA GLY A 32 5.26 -60.40 -54.91
C GLY A 32 6.33 -59.31 -55.11
N ALA A 33 6.83 -58.75 -53.99
CA ALA A 33 8.25 -58.39 -53.80
C ALA A 33 8.58 -58.22 -52.30
N PRO A 34 9.78 -58.62 -51.81
CA PRO A 34 10.14 -58.49 -50.39
C PRO A 34 10.57 -57.04 -50.06
N PRO A 35 10.47 -56.59 -48.80
CA PRO A 35 10.88 -55.24 -48.45
C PRO A 35 12.41 -55.08 -48.54
N LYS A 36 12.85 -54.12 -49.36
CA LYS A 36 14.25 -53.68 -49.45
C LYS A 36 14.62 -52.85 -48.21
N VAL A 37 15.68 -53.25 -47.53
CA VAL A 37 16.39 -52.43 -46.53
C VAL A 37 16.95 -51.18 -47.23
N PRO A 38 16.74 -49.94 -46.72
CA PRO A 38 17.25 -48.74 -47.38
C PRO A 38 18.75 -48.56 -47.14
N PRO A 39 19.49 -47.92 -48.08
CA PRO A 39 20.94 -47.74 -47.98
C PRO A 39 21.33 -46.67 -46.95
N PRO A 40 22.58 -46.63 -46.47
CA PRO A 40 23.03 -45.88 -45.28
C PRO A 40 22.98 -44.35 -45.41
N ALA A 41 22.55 -43.79 -46.54
CA ALA A 41 22.51 -42.33 -46.78
C ALA A 41 21.35 -41.61 -46.05
N LYS A 42 20.28 -42.31 -45.65
CA LYS A 42 19.15 -41.70 -44.92
C LYS A 42 19.38 -41.56 -43.40
N ALA A 43 20.29 -42.38 -42.84
CA ALA A 43 20.66 -42.26 -41.42
C ALA A 43 21.51 -41.01 -41.16
N TRP A 44 22.46 -40.70 -42.05
CA TRP A 44 23.32 -39.53 -41.93
C TRP A 44 22.55 -38.20 -42.04
N THR A 45 21.53 -38.12 -42.90
CA THR A 45 20.71 -36.90 -43.04
C THR A 45 19.80 -36.65 -41.84
N MET A 46 19.25 -37.70 -41.22
CA MET A 46 18.51 -37.58 -39.96
C MET A 46 19.42 -37.21 -38.78
N ILE A 47 20.63 -37.79 -38.71
CA ILE A 47 21.62 -37.47 -37.66
C ILE A 47 22.06 -36.01 -37.80
N ILE A 48 22.39 -35.55 -39.01
CA ILE A 48 22.75 -34.14 -39.26
C ILE A 48 21.57 -33.21 -38.93
N GLY A 49 20.34 -33.56 -39.33
CA GLY A 49 19.15 -32.79 -38.97
C GLY A 49 18.91 -32.69 -37.46
N ALA A 50 19.07 -33.79 -36.73
CA ALA A 50 18.97 -33.81 -35.27
C ALA A 50 20.09 -33.00 -34.60
N PHE A 51 21.32 -33.07 -35.12
CA PHE A 51 22.45 -32.24 -34.64
C PHE A 51 22.21 -30.76 -34.91
N VAL A 52 21.64 -30.39 -36.05
CA VAL A 52 21.29 -29.00 -36.37
C VAL A 52 20.19 -28.49 -35.45
N VAL A 53 19.11 -29.26 -35.23
CA VAL A 53 18.04 -28.90 -34.28
C VAL A 53 18.58 -28.78 -32.85
N LEU A 54 19.43 -29.71 -32.41
CA LEU A 54 20.06 -29.66 -31.09
C LEU A 54 20.99 -28.44 -30.96
N MET A 55 21.75 -28.11 -32.01
CA MET A 55 22.57 -26.89 -32.06
C MET A 55 21.70 -25.63 -32.00
N PHE A 56 20.56 -25.58 -32.69
CA PHE A 56 19.59 -24.47 -32.59
C PHE A 56 18.95 -24.39 -31.21
N MET A 57 18.61 -25.51 -30.58
CA MET A 57 18.09 -25.54 -29.21
C MET A 57 19.15 -25.08 -28.20
N LEU A 58 20.39 -25.57 -28.30
CA LEU A 58 21.49 -25.15 -27.43
C LEU A 58 21.87 -23.68 -27.65
N ALA A 59 21.81 -23.19 -28.90
CA ALA A 59 21.96 -21.77 -29.20
C ALA A 59 20.80 -20.92 -28.65
N SER A 60 19.57 -21.43 -28.68
CA SER A 60 18.38 -20.79 -28.09
C SER A 60 18.44 -20.78 -26.55
N VAL A 61 18.94 -21.84 -25.93
CA VAL A 61 19.20 -21.90 -24.49
C VAL A 61 20.36 -20.97 -24.12
N ARG A 62 21.44 -20.91 -24.91
CA ARG A 62 22.55 -19.98 -24.67
C ARG A 62 22.12 -18.52 -24.85
N THR A 63 21.28 -18.21 -25.83
CA THR A 63 20.75 -16.85 -26.03
C THR A 63 19.76 -16.47 -24.94
N THR A 64 18.90 -17.37 -24.47
CA THR A 64 18.01 -17.09 -23.32
C THR A 64 18.80 -16.95 -22.01
N THR A 65 19.83 -17.76 -21.77
CA THR A 65 20.71 -17.59 -20.60
C THR A 65 21.52 -16.30 -20.70
N ALA A 66 22.09 -15.98 -21.86
CA ALA A 66 22.81 -14.72 -22.07
C ALA A 66 21.88 -13.50 -21.97
N MET A 67 20.64 -13.59 -22.43
CA MET A 67 19.64 -12.54 -22.30
C MET A 67 19.21 -12.36 -20.84
N ARG A 68 18.99 -13.47 -20.09
CA ARG A 68 18.73 -13.42 -18.64
C ARG A 68 19.92 -12.85 -17.87
N GLN A 69 21.14 -13.20 -18.25
CA GLN A 69 22.35 -12.65 -17.67
C GLN A 69 22.48 -11.15 -17.95
N ARG A 70 22.18 -10.71 -19.18
CA ARG A 70 22.22 -9.31 -19.59
C ARG A 70 21.15 -8.46 -18.90
N VAL A 71 19.96 -9.02 -18.69
CA VAL A 71 18.90 -8.38 -17.88
C VAL A 71 19.37 -8.27 -16.42
N ARG A 72 19.95 -9.33 -15.85
CA ARG A 72 20.52 -9.31 -14.49
C ARG A 72 21.66 -8.30 -14.35
N ASP A 73 22.56 -8.21 -15.33
CA ASP A 73 23.65 -7.23 -15.32
C ASP A 73 23.15 -5.80 -15.56
N SER A 74 22.01 -5.60 -16.23
CA SER A 74 21.38 -4.27 -16.39
C SER A 74 20.64 -3.77 -15.15
N THR A 75 20.38 -4.66 -14.18
CA THR A 75 19.79 -4.32 -12.88
C THR A 75 20.84 -4.16 -11.78
N LEU A 76 22.14 -4.16 -12.11
CA LEU A 76 23.25 -3.99 -11.17
C LEU A 76 24.05 -2.73 -11.53
N GLU A 77 24.26 -1.84 -10.56
CA GLU A 77 25.19 -0.72 -10.67
C GLU A 77 26.56 -1.15 -10.14
N GLN A 78 27.61 -0.64 -10.78
CA GLN A 78 28.98 -0.89 -10.35
C GLN A 78 29.46 0.26 -9.48
N ILE A 79 29.59 0.00 -8.19
CA ILE A 79 30.11 0.97 -7.24
C ILE A 79 31.60 0.68 -7.04
N PRO A 80 32.51 1.62 -7.40
CA PRO A 80 33.93 1.43 -7.20
C PRO A 80 34.30 1.54 -5.71
N ASN A 81 35.03 0.55 -5.21
CA ASN A 81 35.59 0.52 -3.87
C ASN A 81 36.92 1.29 -3.81
N ALA A 82 37.31 1.70 -2.59
CA ALA A 82 38.56 2.42 -2.35
C ALA A 82 39.83 1.61 -2.71
N ASP A 83 39.72 0.28 -2.81
CA ASP A 83 40.80 -0.62 -3.20
C ASP A 83 40.89 -0.87 -4.73
N GLY A 84 40.03 -0.22 -5.52
CA GLY A 84 39.97 -0.36 -6.98
C GLY A 84 39.17 -1.58 -7.47
N SER A 85 38.57 -2.37 -6.58
CA SER A 85 37.53 -3.33 -6.94
C SER A 85 36.19 -2.62 -7.19
N ALA A 86 35.24 -3.27 -7.86
CA ALA A 86 33.88 -2.75 -8.03
C ALA A 86 32.88 -3.75 -7.51
N GLU A 87 32.01 -3.31 -6.60
CA GLU A 87 30.88 -4.11 -6.12
C GLU A 87 29.70 -3.94 -7.09
N LYS A 88 29.08 -5.06 -7.46
CA LYS A 88 27.83 -5.06 -8.22
C LYS A 88 26.67 -5.04 -7.24
N VAL A 89 26.05 -3.88 -7.07
CA VAL A 89 24.91 -3.70 -6.18
C VAL A 89 23.64 -3.66 -7.03
N PRO A 90 22.53 -4.32 -6.63
CA PRO A 90 21.25 -4.11 -7.30
C PRO A 90 20.92 -2.63 -7.39
N VAL A 91 20.34 -2.21 -8.52
CA VAL A 91 19.79 -0.86 -8.71
C VAL A 91 18.33 -0.81 -8.25
N PHE A 92 17.68 -1.97 -8.28
CA PHE A 92 16.28 -2.14 -7.92
C PHE A 92 16.11 -3.26 -6.90
N GLY A 93 15.11 -3.11 -6.05
CA GLY A 93 14.64 -4.14 -5.13
C GLY A 93 13.87 -5.27 -5.83
N PRO A 94 13.10 -6.08 -5.10
CA PRO A 94 12.33 -7.17 -5.69
C PRO A 94 11.26 -6.68 -6.68
N GLU A 95 10.95 -7.50 -7.67
CA GLU A 95 9.87 -7.25 -8.63
C GLU A 95 8.52 -7.18 -7.90
N ILE A 96 7.70 -6.18 -8.24
CA ILE A 96 6.38 -6.02 -7.62
C ILE A 96 5.32 -6.87 -8.34
N PRO A 97 4.28 -7.32 -7.63
CA PRO A 97 3.16 -8.04 -8.23
C PRO A 97 2.50 -7.26 -9.38
N ARG A 98 2.01 -7.99 -10.38
CA ARG A 98 1.32 -7.40 -11.52
C ARG A 98 0.06 -6.64 -11.09
N ILE A 99 0.03 -5.35 -11.38
CA ILE A 99 -1.11 -4.47 -11.11
C ILE A 99 -2.33 -4.94 -11.90
N ARG A 100 -3.47 -4.99 -11.22
CA ARG A 100 -4.79 -5.34 -11.73
C ARG A 100 -5.62 -4.07 -11.84
N SER A 101 -5.83 -3.59 -13.06
CA SER A 101 -6.57 -2.35 -13.32
C SER A 101 -7.79 -2.59 -14.21
N LYS A 102 -8.92 -1.91 -13.93
CA LYS A 102 -10.12 -1.94 -14.79
C LYS A 102 -10.01 -0.84 -15.84
N GLY A 103 -9.28 -1.11 -16.92
CA GLY A 103 -9.08 -0.24 -18.07
C GLY A 103 -8.15 -0.88 -19.10
N THR A 104 -7.79 -0.17 -20.18
CA THR A 104 -6.68 -0.60 -21.05
C THR A 104 -5.42 -0.62 -20.18
N LEU A 105 -4.70 -1.72 -20.07
CA LEU A 105 -3.45 -1.74 -19.31
C LEU A 105 -2.35 -1.08 -20.17
N CYS A 106 -1.84 0.08 -19.75
CA CYS A 106 -0.73 0.76 -20.44
C CYS A 106 0.64 0.48 -19.80
N ILE A 107 0.66 -0.36 -18.77
CA ILE A 107 1.88 -0.89 -18.15
C ILE A 107 2.54 -1.84 -19.15
N LYS A 108 3.76 -1.54 -19.56
CA LYS A 108 4.52 -2.32 -20.55
C LYS A 108 5.70 -3.06 -19.93
N HIS A 109 6.16 -2.64 -18.76
CA HIS A 109 7.37 -3.14 -18.13
C HIS A 109 7.09 -3.74 -16.74
N PRO A 110 7.89 -4.73 -16.30
CA PRO A 110 7.90 -5.12 -14.90
C PRO A 110 8.47 -3.98 -14.06
N HIS A 111 7.92 -3.83 -12.86
CA HIS A 111 8.31 -2.79 -11.90
C HIS A 111 8.95 -3.44 -10.68
N HIS A 112 9.79 -2.69 -9.98
CA HIS A 112 10.54 -3.18 -8.83
C HIS A 112 10.44 -2.17 -7.69
N LEU A 113 10.49 -2.64 -6.45
CA LEU A 113 10.56 -1.74 -5.30
C LEU A 113 11.84 -0.90 -5.36
N PRO A 114 11.80 0.37 -4.93
CA PRO A 114 13.01 1.15 -4.79
C PRO A 114 13.91 0.52 -3.73
N ILE A 115 15.22 0.64 -3.90
CA ILE A 115 16.16 0.36 -2.82
C ILE A 115 15.98 1.47 -1.79
N ALA A 116 15.68 1.08 -0.55
CA ALA A 116 15.41 2.04 0.51
C ALA A 116 16.56 3.05 0.66
N ALA A 117 16.26 4.32 0.45
CA ALA A 117 17.19 5.41 0.69
C ALA A 117 16.85 6.12 2.00
N GLU A 118 17.87 6.57 2.72
CA GLU A 118 17.68 7.56 3.78
C GLU A 118 17.60 8.95 3.15
N VAL A 119 16.40 9.54 3.21
CA VAL A 119 16.13 10.89 2.73
C VAL A 119 15.70 11.77 3.91
N PRO A 120 15.97 13.08 3.87
CA PRO A 120 15.40 14.00 4.85
C PRO A 120 13.86 13.97 4.77
N PRO A 121 13.15 14.20 5.89
CA PRO A 121 11.71 14.37 5.84
C PRO A 121 11.35 15.58 4.97
N PRO A 122 10.22 15.54 4.26
CA PRO A 122 9.71 16.71 3.54
C PRO A 122 9.60 17.94 4.45
N GLU A 123 9.92 19.12 3.92
CA GLU A 123 9.81 20.36 4.68
C GLU A 123 8.36 20.61 5.11
N PRO A 124 8.11 20.99 6.38
CA PRO A 124 6.76 21.28 6.85
C PRO A 124 6.19 22.51 6.15
N GLU A 125 5.05 22.35 5.47
CA GLU A 125 4.40 23.44 4.75
C GLU A 125 2.87 23.37 4.88
N PRO A 126 2.17 24.51 4.80
CA PRO A 126 0.71 24.52 4.74
C PRO A 126 0.23 23.94 3.40
N GLN A 127 -1.00 23.45 3.37
CA GLN A 127 -1.55 22.94 2.13
C GLN A 127 -1.93 24.06 1.15
N GLU A 128 -1.40 24.00 -0.07
CA GLU A 128 -1.72 24.98 -1.12
C GLU A 128 -3.09 24.72 -1.78
N VAL A 129 -3.48 23.45 -1.87
CA VAL A 129 -4.80 23.06 -2.40
C VAL A 129 -5.88 23.40 -1.37
N ASN A 130 -6.85 24.23 -1.74
CA ASN A 130 -7.86 24.78 -0.84
C ASN A 130 -7.28 25.56 0.34
N ALA A 131 -6.14 26.25 0.14
CA ALA A 131 -5.35 26.90 1.18
C ALA A 131 -6.16 27.71 2.21
N VAL A 132 -7.15 28.50 1.77
CA VAL A 132 -7.98 29.31 2.67
C VAL A 132 -8.84 28.44 3.60
N ALA A 133 -9.52 27.43 3.05
CA ALA A 133 -10.36 26.53 3.84
C ALA A 133 -9.52 25.66 4.76
N TRP A 134 -8.39 25.15 4.25
CA TRP A 134 -7.44 24.36 5.02
C TRP A 134 -6.87 25.17 6.19
N ARG A 135 -6.39 26.39 5.95
CA ARG A 135 -5.81 27.24 6.99
C ARG A 135 -6.83 27.59 8.06
N LYS A 136 -8.04 28.00 7.66
CA LYS A 136 -9.13 28.27 8.60
C LYS A 136 -9.42 27.06 9.49
N PHE A 137 -9.45 25.87 8.91
CA PHE A 137 -9.73 24.66 9.69
C PHE A 137 -8.54 24.24 10.56
N ALA A 138 -7.31 24.42 10.09
CA ALA A 138 -6.10 24.19 10.89
C ALA A 138 -6.06 25.09 12.13
N ASP A 139 -6.42 26.37 11.99
CA ASP A 139 -6.51 27.31 13.12
C ASP A 139 -7.59 26.86 14.12
N ALA A 140 -8.77 26.46 13.64
CA ALA A 140 -9.84 25.94 14.50
C ALA A 140 -9.45 24.65 15.24
N LEU A 141 -8.70 23.75 14.58
CA LEU A 141 -8.19 22.54 15.23
C LEU A 141 -7.07 22.84 16.24
N ALA A 142 -6.28 23.90 16.03
CA ALA A 142 -5.30 24.36 17.03
C ALA A 142 -6.00 24.92 18.28
N ASP A 143 -7.08 25.69 18.11
CA ASP A 143 -7.92 26.13 19.22
C ASP A 143 -8.55 24.93 19.96
N GLU A 144 -9.06 23.93 19.24
CA GLU A 144 -9.60 22.70 19.84
C GLU A 144 -8.52 21.89 20.57
N ALA A 145 -7.31 21.82 20.03
CA ALA A 145 -6.19 21.12 20.64
C ALA A 145 -5.74 21.77 21.96
N ALA A 146 -5.93 23.09 22.12
CA ALA A 146 -5.60 23.81 23.34
C ALA A 146 -6.58 23.55 24.51
N ILE A 147 -7.71 22.87 24.26
CA ILE A 147 -8.70 22.54 25.29
C ILE A 147 -8.24 21.30 26.07
N ASP A 148 -7.99 21.48 27.37
CA ASP A 148 -7.59 20.42 28.30
C ASP A 148 -8.67 19.32 28.43
N GLY A 149 -8.25 18.13 28.87
CA GLY A 149 -9.15 17.04 29.28
C GLY A 149 -9.25 15.86 28.32
N SER A 150 -8.73 15.97 27.09
CA SER A 150 -8.69 14.84 26.16
C SER A 150 -7.62 13.82 26.55
N LYS A 151 -8.02 12.56 26.67
CA LYS A 151 -7.11 11.44 26.92
C LYS A 151 -6.65 10.77 25.64
N ILE A 152 -7.32 11.00 24.52
CA ILE A 152 -6.95 10.43 23.22
C ILE A 152 -7.04 11.46 22.09
N VAL A 153 -5.95 11.55 21.34
CA VAL A 153 -5.86 12.38 20.12
C VAL A 153 -5.74 11.48 18.89
N LEU A 154 -6.59 11.73 17.89
CA LEU A 154 -6.54 11.07 16.60
C LEU A 154 -5.97 12.04 15.55
N LEU A 155 -4.79 11.74 15.02
CA LEU A 155 -4.10 12.51 13.99
C LEU A 155 -4.18 11.80 12.63
N GLY A 156 -4.34 12.58 11.57
CA GLY A 156 -4.27 12.05 10.22
C GLY A 156 -4.86 12.95 9.15
N ASP A 157 -5.37 12.29 8.11
CA ASP A 157 -5.93 12.91 6.92
C ASP A 157 -7.46 12.75 6.82
N SER A 158 -8.01 12.68 5.60
CA SER A 158 -9.45 12.53 5.34
C SER A 158 -10.06 11.24 5.90
N ILE A 159 -9.27 10.19 6.09
CA ILE A 159 -9.73 8.94 6.70
C ILE A 159 -9.98 9.16 8.19
N THR A 160 -9.07 9.87 8.86
CA THR A 160 -9.21 10.22 10.28
C THR A 160 -10.24 11.33 10.49
N GLU A 161 -10.31 12.34 9.61
CA GLU A 161 -11.31 13.41 9.68
C GLU A 161 -12.75 12.85 9.56
N ALA A 162 -12.93 11.73 8.84
CA ALA A 162 -14.24 11.08 8.71
C ALA A 162 -14.90 10.77 10.07
N TRP A 163 -14.12 10.61 11.14
CA TRP A 163 -14.62 10.45 12.51
C TRP A 163 -15.43 11.65 13.02
N ARG A 164 -15.12 12.86 12.53
CA ARG A 164 -15.89 14.10 12.78
C ARG A 164 -17.17 14.16 11.96
N GLY A 165 -17.32 13.29 10.97
CA GLY A 165 -18.40 13.36 9.99
C GLY A 165 -18.15 14.40 8.89
N THR A 166 -16.91 14.85 8.70
CA THR A 166 -16.56 15.96 7.80
C THR A 166 -15.45 15.60 6.80
N GLN A 167 -15.30 16.44 5.78
CA GLN A 167 -14.07 16.59 4.97
C GLN A 167 -13.83 18.08 4.76
N LEU A 168 -12.64 18.57 5.12
CA LEU A 168 -12.33 20.01 5.17
C LEU A 168 -13.40 20.80 5.96
N ASP A 169 -13.82 20.28 7.12
CA ASP A 169 -14.86 20.88 7.99
C ASP A 169 -16.27 20.93 7.36
N ILE A 170 -16.46 20.31 6.18
CA ILE A 170 -17.76 20.24 5.52
C ILE A 170 -18.42 18.90 5.87
N ARG A 171 -19.61 18.95 6.47
CA ARG A 171 -20.41 17.76 6.80
C ARG A 171 -20.60 16.85 5.59
N GLN A 172 -20.36 15.56 5.81
CA GLN A 172 -20.49 14.50 4.83
C GLN A 172 -21.55 13.49 5.28
N LYS A 173 -22.68 13.44 4.58
CA LYS A 173 -23.81 12.53 4.91
C LYS A 173 -23.36 11.06 4.99
N GLN A 174 -22.40 10.66 4.17
CA GLN A 174 -21.85 9.29 4.21
C GLN A 174 -21.17 8.91 5.53
N TYR A 175 -20.84 9.88 6.38
CA TYR A 175 -20.19 9.68 7.68
C TYR A 175 -21.12 9.93 8.87
N ASP A 176 -22.44 9.99 8.65
CA ASP A 176 -23.42 10.23 9.74
C ASP A 176 -23.28 9.25 10.92
N ARG A 177 -22.79 8.03 10.67
CA ARG A 177 -22.56 7.00 11.70
C ARG A 177 -21.27 7.19 12.52
N ALA A 178 -20.33 8.00 12.04
CA ALA A 178 -18.99 8.08 12.60
C ALA A 178 -18.99 8.55 14.07
N GLY A 179 -19.82 9.56 14.37
CA GLY A 179 -19.97 10.09 15.72
C GLY A 179 -20.56 9.09 16.72
N ASP A 180 -21.50 8.22 16.29
CA ASP A 180 -22.04 7.17 17.16
C ASP A 180 -20.99 6.11 17.50
N ILE A 181 -20.18 5.71 16.51
CA ILE A 181 -19.09 4.74 16.71
C ILE A 181 -18.05 5.31 17.67
N ILE A 182 -17.59 6.55 17.44
CA ILE A 182 -16.61 7.21 18.29
C ILE A 182 -17.12 7.38 19.72
N ARG A 183 -18.34 7.88 19.91
CA ARG A 183 -18.93 8.04 21.25
C ARG A 183 -19.03 6.70 21.98
N LYS A 184 -19.47 5.64 21.29
CA LYS A 184 -19.62 4.32 21.88
C LYS A 184 -18.28 3.71 22.32
N THR A 185 -17.22 3.88 21.52
CA THR A 185 -15.96 3.17 21.74
C THR A 185 -14.94 3.97 22.54
N LEU A 186 -14.85 5.29 22.28
CA LEU A 186 -13.81 6.16 22.84
C LEU A 186 -14.38 7.33 23.66
N GLY A 187 -15.71 7.41 23.84
CA GLY A 187 -16.38 8.56 24.46
C GLY A 187 -15.84 8.93 25.85
N ASP A 188 -15.53 7.94 26.69
CA ASP A 188 -15.00 8.15 28.05
C ASP A 188 -13.58 8.76 28.07
N MET A 189 -12.91 8.81 26.91
CA MET A 189 -11.58 9.38 26.72
C MET A 189 -11.62 10.83 26.19
N ASP A 190 -12.82 11.39 25.94
CA ASP A 190 -13.02 12.70 25.31
C ASP A 190 -12.14 12.87 24.04
N PRO A 191 -12.44 12.10 22.97
CA PRO A 191 -11.55 11.97 21.83
C PRO A 191 -11.45 13.27 21.04
N ARG A 192 -10.22 13.75 20.79
CA ARG A 192 -9.93 14.91 19.93
C ARG A 192 -9.48 14.43 18.56
N ILE A 193 -10.24 14.76 17.52
CA ILE A 193 -9.92 14.36 16.15
C ILE A 193 -9.29 15.56 15.44
N LEU A 194 -7.96 15.53 15.33
CA LEU A 194 -7.13 16.63 14.80
C LEU A 194 -6.56 16.25 13.42
N ALA A 195 -7.46 16.10 12.45
CA ALA A 195 -7.18 15.60 11.13
C ALA A 195 -7.83 16.46 10.04
N ILE A 196 -7.17 16.60 8.89
CA ILE A 196 -7.67 17.40 7.77
C ILE A 196 -7.57 16.64 6.46
N ALA A 197 -8.67 16.62 5.71
CA ALA A 197 -8.75 15.97 4.42
C ALA A 197 -7.73 16.53 3.42
N GLY A 198 -6.98 15.61 2.81
CA GLY A 198 -5.90 15.91 1.86
C GLY A 198 -4.53 16.04 2.50
N ASP A 199 -4.43 16.08 3.84
CA ASP A 199 -3.13 16.17 4.52
C ASP A 199 -2.18 15.09 4.06
N GLN A 200 -0.96 15.55 3.74
CA GLN A 200 0.25 14.76 3.57
C GLN A 200 1.05 14.82 4.88
N THR A 201 2.12 14.04 4.97
CA THR A 201 3.03 14.07 6.13
C THR A 201 3.52 15.50 6.44
N LYS A 202 3.93 16.26 5.42
CA LYS A 202 4.39 17.66 5.57
C LYS A 202 3.33 18.62 6.14
N HIS A 203 2.06 18.44 5.77
CA HIS A 203 0.98 19.30 6.24
C HIS A 203 0.66 19.02 7.72
N LEU A 204 0.62 17.75 8.11
CA LEU A 204 0.44 17.36 9.51
C LEU A 204 1.64 17.85 10.35
N MET A 205 2.88 17.68 9.87
CA MET A 205 4.04 18.20 10.57
C MET A 205 3.94 19.72 10.80
N TRP A 206 3.56 20.47 9.76
CA TRP A 206 3.33 21.91 9.88
C TRP A 206 2.32 22.22 10.99
N ARG A 207 1.18 21.51 11.06
CA ARG A 207 0.18 21.71 12.12
C ARG A 207 0.73 21.42 13.51
N LEU A 208 1.52 20.35 13.68
CA LEU A 208 2.17 20.02 14.96
C LEU A 208 3.18 21.09 15.40
N GLU A 209 3.74 21.86 14.48
CA GLU A 209 4.64 22.99 14.78
C GLU A 209 3.89 24.30 15.07
N HIS A 210 2.60 24.36 14.74
CA HIS A 210 1.77 25.56 14.84
C HIS A 210 0.57 25.37 15.78
N GLY A 211 0.78 24.65 16.90
CA GLY A 211 -0.22 24.51 17.97
C GLY A 211 -1.33 23.49 17.70
N GLY A 212 -1.26 22.71 16.62
CA GLY A 212 -2.23 21.67 16.27
C GLY A 212 -2.15 20.39 17.11
N PHE A 213 -1.67 20.48 18.35
CA PHE A 213 -1.55 19.36 19.29
C PHE A 213 -1.68 19.86 20.74
N PRO A 214 -2.25 19.05 21.68
CA PRO A 214 -2.38 19.45 23.06
C PRO A 214 -1.06 19.89 23.70
N SER A 215 -1.16 20.86 24.61
CA SER A 215 0.02 21.37 25.30
C SER A 215 0.65 20.32 26.23
N GLU A 216 1.95 20.44 26.51
CA GLU A 216 2.66 19.55 27.45
C GLU A 216 2.07 19.58 28.88
N LYS A 217 1.22 20.56 29.21
CA LYS A 217 0.53 20.66 30.51
C LYS A 217 -0.65 19.69 30.62
N SER A 218 -1.25 19.31 29.49
CA SER A 218 -2.35 18.35 29.42
C SER A 218 -2.08 17.34 28.29
N PRO A 219 -0.99 16.54 28.38
CA PRO A 219 -0.67 15.58 27.34
C PRO A 219 -1.70 14.43 27.34
N PRO A 220 -2.07 13.90 26.17
CA PRO A 220 -2.99 12.76 26.10
C PRO A 220 -2.34 11.46 26.58
N ASP A 221 -3.15 10.51 27.04
CA ASP A 221 -2.71 9.16 27.35
C ASP A 221 -2.43 8.34 26.08
N TYR A 222 -3.20 8.59 25.03
CA TYR A 222 -3.11 7.92 23.74
C TYR A 222 -3.02 8.91 22.58
N VAL A 223 -2.24 8.53 21.56
CA VAL A 223 -2.26 9.18 20.26
C VAL A 223 -2.41 8.11 19.20
N THR A 224 -3.30 8.30 18.24
CA THR A 224 -3.37 7.45 17.03
C THR A 224 -2.94 8.27 15.83
N LEU A 225 -2.11 7.70 14.95
CA LEU A 225 -1.60 8.36 13.77
C LEU A 225 -1.88 7.51 12.52
N MET A 226 -2.57 8.09 11.54
CA MET A 226 -2.71 7.52 10.20
C MET A 226 -2.50 8.62 9.15
N ILE A 227 -1.38 8.58 8.46
CA ILE A 227 -0.99 9.62 7.48
C ILE A 227 -0.05 9.01 6.43
N GLY A 228 -0.14 9.48 5.18
CA GLY A 228 0.76 9.05 4.10
C GLY A 228 0.08 8.68 2.78
N THR A 229 -1.21 8.32 2.80
CA THR A 229 -1.90 7.91 1.55
C THR A 229 -2.03 9.06 0.56
N ASN A 230 -2.06 10.31 1.04
CA ASN A 230 -2.10 11.49 0.19
C ASN A 230 -0.73 11.86 -0.37
N ASP A 231 0.37 11.49 0.27
CA ASP A 231 1.73 11.67 -0.25
C ASP A 231 1.89 10.84 -1.53
N VAL A 232 1.52 9.55 -1.46
CA VAL A 232 1.47 8.65 -2.62
C VAL A 232 0.45 9.13 -3.65
N GLY A 233 -0.75 9.51 -3.21
CA GLY A 233 -1.80 10.00 -4.10
C GLY A 233 -1.44 11.30 -4.83
N ALA A 234 -0.68 12.19 -4.18
CA ALA A 234 -0.22 13.44 -4.76
C ALA A 234 0.87 13.20 -5.81
N ALA A 235 1.84 12.33 -5.52
CA ALA A 235 2.93 12.00 -6.45
C ALA A 235 2.42 11.55 -7.82
N VAL A 236 1.36 10.75 -7.84
CA VAL A 236 0.70 10.27 -9.06
C VAL A 236 -0.23 11.32 -9.71
N ARG A 237 -0.79 12.26 -8.93
CA ARG A 237 -1.76 13.24 -9.42
C ARG A 237 -1.10 14.45 -10.08
N THR A 238 0.07 14.87 -9.62
CA THR A 238 0.69 16.14 -10.02
C THR A 238 1.71 15.98 -11.13
N LYS A 239 2.35 14.81 -11.27
CA LYS A 239 3.34 14.52 -12.31
C LYS A 239 2.70 14.05 -13.62
N ASN A 240 3.35 14.35 -14.75
CA ASN A 240 3.04 13.81 -16.09
C ASN A 240 1.58 13.98 -16.56
N GLY A 241 0.97 15.12 -16.20
CA GLY A 241 -0.44 15.39 -16.51
C GLY A 241 -1.44 14.70 -15.59
N GLY A 242 -0.99 13.93 -14.59
CA GLY A 242 -1.83 13.30 -13.58
C GLY A 242 -2.59 12.08 -14.11
N TRP A 243 -2.66 11.03 -13.29
CA TRP A 243 -3.41 9.80 -13.63
C TRP A 243 -4.91 10.03 -13.94
N GLN A 244 -5.48 11.16 -13.52
CA GLN A 244 -6.85 11.56 -13.86
C GLN A 244 -7.01 11.95 -15.33
N ASN A 245 -5.91 12.10 -16.09
CA ASN A 245 -5.91 12.50 -17.49
C ASN A 245 -5.69 11.38 -18.51
N GLY A 246 -5.29 10.18 -18.06
CA GLY A 246 -5.07 9.02 -18.93
C GLY A 246 -6.29 8.10 -19.10
N MET A 247 -6.34 7.36 -20.21
CA MET A 247 -7.32 6.26 -20.40
C MET A 247 -6.96 5.01 -19.56
N CYS A 248 -5.79 4.99 -18.93
CA CYS A 248 -5.15 3.81 -18.35
C CYS A 248 -4.06 4.17 -17.31
N VAL A 249 -3.67 3.19 -16.48
CA VAL A 249 -2.46 3.26 -15.64
C VAL A 249 -1.22 2.99 -16.51
N SER A 250 -0.23 3.88 -16.46
CA SER A 250 1.05 3.77 -17.19
C SER A 250 2.20 3.32 -16.28
N ASP A 251 3.33 2.95 -16.90
CA ASP A 251 4.58 2.69 -16.17
C ASP A 251 5.02 3.90 -15.33
N ASP A 252 4.91 5.12 -15.87
CA ASP A 252 5.24 6.35 -15.14
C ASP A 252 4.40 6.52 -13.87
N ASN A 253 3.11 6.17 -13.91
CA ASN A 253 2.28 6.26 -12.71
C ASN A 253 2.81 5.34 -11.61
N VAL A 254 3.23 4.12 -11.96
CA VAL A 254 3.80 3.17 -11.00
C VAL A 254 5.09 3.73 -10.41
N GLY A 255 6.00 4.22 -11.26
CA GLY A 255 7.22 4.91 -10.82
C GLY A 255 6.92 6.08 -9.88
N ASP A 256 6.01 6.97 -10.27
CA ASP A 256 5.61 8.14 -9.48
C ASP A 256 5.05 7.74 -8.10
N SER A 257 4.32 6.61 -8.00
CA SER A 257 3.83 6.11 -6.72
C SER A 257 4.96 5.59 -5.83
N LEU A 258 5.98 4.96 -6.42
CA LEU A 258 7.13 4.40 -5.71
C LEU A 258 8.10 5.51 -5.25
N ASP A 259 8.25 6.59 -6.03
CA ASP A 259 9.03 7.79 -5.65
C ASP A 259 8.54 8.41 -4.34
N ALA A 260 7.26 8.20 -3.98
CA ALA A 260 6.69 8.73 -2.74
C ALA A 260 7.10 7.93 -1.50
N VAL A 261 7.63 6.71 -1.63
CA VAL A 261 7.87 5.80 -0.50
C VAL A 261 8.88 6.39 0.49
N ASP A 262 10.09 6.72 0.04
CA ASP A 262 11.16 7.26 0.88
C ASP A 262 10.73 8.55 1.64
N PRO A 263 10.25 9.61 0.97
CA PRO A 263 9.84 10.83 1.65
C PRO A 263 8.64 10.62 2.58
N THR A 264 7.70 9.72 2.25
CA THR A 264 6.57 9.40 3.14
C THR A 264 7.04 8.71 4.41
N VAL A 265 7.94 7.71 4.29
CA VAL A 265 8.53 7.03 5.46
C VAL A 265 9.30 8.04 6.32
N ALA A 266 10.12 8.90 5.72
CA ALA A 266 10.85 9.94 6.44
C ALA A 266 9.91 10.92 7.16
N GLY A 267 8.84 11.36 6.50
CA GLY A 267 7.81 12.23 7.08
C GLY A 267 7.09 11.58 8.26
N VAL A 268 6.68 10.31 8.15
CA VAL A 268 6.05 9.56 9.25
C VAL A 268 7.00 9.43 10.43
N LYS A 269 8.28 9.07 10.20
CA LYS A 269 9.31 9.01 11.25
C LYS A 269 9.43 10.34 11.99
N ALA A 270 9.56 11.44 11.25
CA ALA A 270 9.66 12.78 11.83
C ALA A 270 8.43 13.13 12.67
N ILE A 271 7.22 12.81 12.19
CA ILE A 271 5.97 13.03 12.94
C ILE A 271 5.96 12.21 14.24
N VAL A 272 6.35 10.94 14.20
CA VAL A 272 6.46 10.09 15.40
C VAL A 272 7.41 10.74 16.41
N GLU A 273 8.58 11.19 15.97
CA GLU A 273 9.54 11.89 16.83
C GLU A 273 9.00 13.20 17.40
N LYS A 274 8.27 13.98 16.61
CA LYS A 274 7.61 15.21 17.06
C LYS A 274 6.54 14.92 18.12
N ILE A 275 5.68 13.93 17.90
CA ILE A 275 4.68 13.48 18.89
C ILE A 275 5.38 13.00 20.16
N ARG A 276 6.50 12.28 20.06
CA ARG A 276 7.26 11.83 21.23
C ARG A 276 7.84 12.99 22.05
N LYS A 277 8.18 14.12 21.42
CA LYS A 277 8.59 15.34 22.13
C LYS A 277 7.39 15.99 22.83
N LEU A 278 6.26 16.12 22.14
CA LEU A 278 5.05 16.78 22.64
C LEU A 278 4.31 15.97 23.72
N ALA A 279 4.32 14.64 23.60
CA ALA A 279 3.64 13.71 24.49
C ALA A 279 4.57 12.53 24.85
N PRO A 280 5.61 12.76 25.68
CA PRO A 280 6.67 11.78 25.92
C PRO A 280 6.22 10.52 26.63
N LYS A 281 5.05 10.52 27.27
CA LYS A 281 4.49 9.38 28.01
C LYS A 281 3.33 8.69 27.29
N ALA A 282 2.76 9.31 26.24
CA ALA A 282 1.57 8.77 25.57
C ALA A 282 1.86 7.41 24.93
N ARG A 283 0.85 6.56 24.85
CA ARG A 283 0.86 5.35 24.03
C ARG A 283 0.48 5.74 22.59
N LEU A 284 1.43 5.62 21.66
CA LEU A 284 1.25 6.00 20.25
C LEU A 284 0.95 4.76 19.43
N VAL A 285 -0.18 4.78 18.73
CA VAL A 285 -0.58 3.75 17.77
C VAL A 285 -0.40 4.33 16.38
N VAL A 286 0.61 3.85 15.65
CA VAL A 286 0.82 4.17 14.23
C VAL A 286 0.04 3.16 13.41
N LEU A 287 -1.01 3.61 12.75
CA LEU A 287 -1.89 2.77 11.94
C LEU A 287 -1.29 2.61 10.55
N GLY A 288 -1.25 1.37 10.07
CA GLY A 288 -0.87 1.07 8.69
C GLY A 288 -1.85 1.70 7.70
N LEU A 289 -1.31 2.27 6.63
CA LEU A 289 -2.08 2.75 5.49
C LEU A 289 -2.96 1.63 4.94
N THR A 290 -4.23 1.93 4.71
CA THR A 290 -5.19 0.97 4.18
C THR A 290 -5.08 0.85 2.66
N PRO A 291 -5.55 -0.28 2.07
CA PRO A 291 -5.59 -0.46 0.63
C PRO A 291 -6.32 0.68 -0.08
N ARG A 292 -5.82 1.02 -1.26
CA ARG A 292 -6.40 2.04 -2.13
C ARG A 292 -6.59 1.45 -3.52
N GLY A 293 -7.67 1.85 -4.17
CA GLY A 293 -7.97 1.49 -5.54
C GLY A 293 -7.84 2.65 -6.49
N GLU A 294 -8.26 2.39 -7.72
CA GLU A 294 -8.02 3.25 -8.86
C GLU A 294 -9.30 3.97 -9.30
N LYS A 295 -9.14 5.04 -10.07
CA LYS A 295 -10.17 5.86 -10.69
C LYS A 295 -9.75 6.01 -12.14
N HIS A 296 -10.64 5.65 -13.06
CA HIS A 296 -10.43 5.76 -14.49
C HIS A 296 -11.58 6.52 -15.14
N GLY A 297 -11.33 7.15 -16.28
CA GLY A 297 -12.30 7.99 -16.97
C GLY A 297 -12.42 9.40 -16.39
N LYS A 298 -13.25 10.24 -17.01
CA LYS A 298 -13.44 11.66 -16.65
C LYS A 298 -14.92 12.03 -16.63
N GLY A 299 -15.31 12.87 -15.67
CA GLY A 299 -16.69 13.36 -15.55
C GLY A 299 -17.67 12.20 -15.43
N TRP A 300 -18.63 12.12 -16.35
CA TRP A 300 -19.69 11.10 -16.33
C TRP A 300 -19.22 9.66 -16.59
N SER A 301 -18.02 9.47 -17.17
CA SER A 301 -17.46 8.12 -17.44
C SER A 301 -16.57 7.61 -16.30
N GLU A 302 -16.48 8.36 -15.20
CA GLU A 302 -15.63 8.02 -14.06
C GLU A 302 -16.05 6.69 -13.42
N ARG A 303 -15.09 5.76 -13.31
CA ARG A 303 -15.26 4.46 -12.66
C ARG A 303 -14.19 4.25 -11.61
N ARG A 304 -14.54 3.51 -10.55
CA ARG A 304 -13.62 3.09 -9.50
C ARG A 304 -13.23 1.63 -9.68
N SER A 305 -11.94 1.34 -9.66
CA SER A 305 -11.41 -0.02 -9.58
C SER A 305 -11.16 -0.37 -8.11
N TYR A 306 -11.61 -1.56 -7.74
CA TYR A 306 -11.38 -2.14 -6.42
C TYR A 306 -10.37 -3.29 -6.49
N LEU A 307 -9.87 -3.61 -7.68
CA LEU A 307 -8.91 -4.68 -7.90
C LEU A 307 -7.60 -4.40 -7.15
N GLN A 308 -7.00 -5.45 -6.62
CA GLN A 308 -5.71 -5.45 -5.96
C GLN A 308 -4.83 -6.58 -6.53
N PRO A 309 -3.51 -6.39 -6.68
CA PRO A 309 -2.76 -5.16 -6.44
C PRO A 309 -3.18 -4.03 -7.39
N SER A 310 -3.29 -2.81 -6.88
CA SER A 310 -3.49 -1.59 -7.66
C SER A 310 -2.16 -0.88 -7.88
N LEU A 311 -2.19 0.20 -8.68
CA LEU A 311 -1.12 1.19 -8.77
C LEU A 311 -0.51 1.59 -7.40
N PHE A 312 -1.33 1.73 -6.35
CA PHE A 312 -0.86 2.23 -5.06
C PHE A 312 -0.34 1.14 -4.12
N THR A 313 -0.62 -0.14 -4.43
CA THR A 313 -0.43 -1.25 -3.48
C THR A 313 1.04 -1.42 -3.10
N ALA A 314 1.94 -1.48 -4.07
CA ALA A 314 3.36 -1.67 -3.79
C ALA A 314 3.96 -0.55 -2.92
N ALA A 315 3.61 0.70 -3.21
CA ALA A 315 4.07 1.85 -2.42
C ALA A 315 3.50 1.83 -1.00
N ILE A 316 2.20 1.58 -0.84
CA ILE A 316 1.54 1.48 0.47
C ILE A 316 2.13 0.35 1.31
N ASP A 317 2.28 -0.85 0.73
CA ASP A 317 2.79 -2.02 1.44
C ASP A 317 4.24 -1.78 1.90
N GLU A 318 5.06 -1.15 1.05
CA GLU A 318 6.45 -0.84 1.39
C GLU A 318 6.56 0.26 2.46
N ILE A 319 5.71 1.29 2.41
CA ILE A 319 5.62 2.31 3.48
C ILE A 319 5.24 1.63 4.80
N ASN A 320 4.21 0.79 4.80
CA ASN A 320 3.74 0.07 5.99
C ASN A 320 4.86 -0.79 6.59
N ARG A 321 5.53 -1.60 5.75
CA ARG A 321 6.65 -2.46 6.17
C ARG A 321 7.77 -1.65 6.83
N ARG A 322 8.22 -0.57 6.19
CA ARG A 322 9.34 0.26 6.70
C ARG A 322 8.98 1.06 7.95
N VAL A 323 7.73 1.51 8.06
CA VAL A 323 7.24 2.18 9.28
C VAL A 323 7.12 1.16 10.42
N GLU A 324 6.65 -0.06 10.15
CA GLU A 324 6.63 -1.14 11.14
C GLU A 324 8.04 -1.48 11.66
N GLU A 325 9.00 -1.65 10.76
CA GLU A 325 10.41 -1.89 11.10
C GLU A 325 11.02 -0.76 11.92
N TYR A 326 10.73 0.49 11.55
CA TYR A 326 11.15 1.64 12.33
C TYR A 326 10.57 1.61 13.75
N VAL A 327 9.25 1.41 13.89
CA VAL A 327 8.61 1.35 15.20
C VAL A 327 9.17 0.20 16.03
N ALA A 328 9.39 -0.97 15.43
CA ALA A 328 10.02 -2.10 16.10
C ALA A 328 11.44 -1.75 16.61
N SER A 329 12.24 -1.04 15.81
CA SER A 329 13.58 -0.58 16.21
C SER A 329 13.54 0.41 17.39
N VAL A 330 12.57 1.32 17.40
CA VAL A 330 12.39 2.29 18.49
C VAL A 330 12.03 1.59 19.79
N GLU A 331 11.12 0.62 19.73
CA GLU A 331 10.72 -0.13 20.93
C GLU A 331 11.79 -1.10 21.41
N GLU A 332 12.63 -1.65 20.53
CA GLU A 332 13.78 -2.43 20.97
C GLU A 332 14.77 -1.59 21.79
N VAL A 333 14.97 -0.32 21.42
CA VAL A 333 15.75 0.62 22.23
C VAL A 333 15.06 0.89 23.57
N ASN A 334 13.74 1.06 23.59
CA ASN A 334 12.98 1.27 24.82
C ASN A 334 13.08 0.07 25.78
N ARG A 335 12.98 -1.17 25.25
CA ARG A 335 13.13 -2.40 26.06
C ARG A 335 14.52 -2.54 26.67
N ARG A 336 15.57 -2.12 25.96
CA ARG A 336 16.96 -2.13 26.49
C ARG A 336 17.21 -1.06 27.55
N ARG A 337 16.35 -0.04 27.67
CA ARG A 337 16.52 1.09 28.59
C ARG A 337 15.17 1.49 29.22
N PRO A 338 14.53 0.61 30.00
CA PRO A 338 13.18 0.82 30.51
C PRO A 338 13.08 2.00 31.50
N THR A 339 14.17 2.35 32.19
CA THR A 339 14.21 3.33 33.29
C THR A 339 14.74 4.74 32.91
N LYS A 340 15.36 4.93 31.74
CA LYS A 340 16.09 6.18 31.41
C LYS A 340 15.45 7.01 30.29
N GLY A 341 14.34 7.68 30.58
CA GLY A 341 14.02 8.92 29.89
C GLY A 341 14.77 10.11 30.52
N LEU A 342 14.70 11.28 29.88
CA LEU A 342 15.31 12.50 30.40
C LEU A 342 14.76 12.78 31.81
N PHE A 343 15.65 13.01 32.79
CA PHE A 343 15.31 13.18 34.21
C PHE A 343 14.65 11.95 34.89
N GLY A 344 14.90 10.72 34.41
CA GLY A 344 14.40 9.50 35.06
C GLY A 344 12.91 9.21 34.86
N LYS A 345 12.26 9.89 33.90
CA LYS A 345 10.84 9.64 33.58
C LYS A 345 10.72 8.55 32.50
N ARG A 346 9.80 7.59 32.70
CA ARG A 346 9.52 6.52 31.72
C ARG A 346 9.05 7.09 30.37
N ARG A 347 9.60 6.56 29.26
CA ARG A 347 9.14 6.87 27.90
C ARG A 347 7.83 6.14 27.60
N GLY A 348 6.96 6.78 26.82
CA GLY A 348 5.76 6.18 26.25
C GLY A 348 6.09 5.14 25.19
N VAL A 349 5.15 4.24 24.94
CA VAL A 349 5.27 3.13 23.98
C VAL A 349 4.73 3.54 22.62
N THR A 350 5.38 3.10 21.56
CA THR A 350 4.90 3.23 20.17
C THR A 350 4.66 1.84 19.58
N VAL A 351 3.50 1.62 18.99
CA VAL A 351 3.19 0.36 18.29
C VAL A 351 2.73 0.64 16.86
N PHE A 352 3.12 -0.24 15.94
CA PHE A 352 2.55 -0.28 14.61
C PHE A 352 1.37 -1.26 14.59
N GLN A 353 0.27 -0.85 13.98
CA GLN A 353 -0.95 -1.64 13.88
C GLN A 353 -1.38 -1.75 12.40
N PRO A 354 -1.20 -2.92 11.76
CA PRO A 354 -1.62 -3.10 10.37
C PRO A 354 -3.16 -3.08 10.28
N CYS A 355 -3.70 -2.27 9.37
CA CYS A 355 -5.16 -2.13 9.20
C CYS A 355 -5.68 -2.61 7.84
N ALA A 356 -4.82 -3.18 6.98
CA ALA A 356 -5.18 -3.46 5.60
C ALA A 356 -6.14 -4.65 5.42
N GLU A 357 -5.89 -5.75 6.12
CA GLU A 357 -6.57 -7.03 5.95
C GLU A 357 -8.10 -6.91 6.08
N GLY A 358 -8.56 -6.12 7.05
CA GLY A 358 -9.99 -5.90 7.31
C GLY A 358 -10.78 -5.33 6.13
N PHE A 359 -10.12 -4.69 5.17
CA PHE A 359 -10.74 -4.06 4.00
C PHE A 359 -10.65 -4.89 2.72
N LEU A 360 -9.93 -6.01 2.72
CA LEU A 360 -9.76 -6.87 1.54
C LEU A 360 -10.75 -8.04 1.55
N LYS A 361 -11.01 -8.61 0.38
CA LYS A 361 -11.58 -9.96 0.26
C LYS A 361 -10.56 -11.00 0.70
N ASN A 362 -11.02 -12.20 1.02
CA ASN A 362 -10.17 -13.28 1.57
C ASN A 362 -9.00 -13.67 0.66
N ASP A 363 -9.13 -13.49 -0.66
CA ASP A 363 -8.06 -13.76 -1.63
C ASP A 363 -7.08 -12.58 -1.79
N GLY A 364 -7.29 -11.48 -1.06
CA GLY A 364 -6.52 -10.24 -1.18
C GLY A 364 -6.71 -9.52 -2.53
N GLY A 365 -7.51 -10.07 -3.44
CA GLY A 365 -7.56 -9.66 -4.84
C GLY A 365 -8.43 -8.44 -5.11
N GLU A 366 -9.26 -8.04 -4.14
CA GLU A 366 -10.13 -6.87 -4.22
C GLU A 366 -10.37 -6.22 -2.86
N ILE A 367 -10.52 -4.89 -2.88
CA ILE A 367 -11.08 -4.11 -1.78
C ILE A 367 -12.58 -4.40 -1.66
N ARG A 368 -13.07 -4.58 -0.43
CA ARG A 368 -14.49 -4.72 -0.11
C ARG A 368 -15.21 -3.39 -0.32
N LYS A 369 -15.94 -3.28 -1.44
CA LYS A 369 -16.69 -2.07 -1.84
C LYS A 369 -17.72 -1.61 -0.80
N ASP A 370 -18.29 -2.53 -0.03
CA ASP A 370 -19.21 -2.19 1.07
C ASP A 370 -18.49 -1.53 2.25
N LEU A 371 -17.17 -1.70 2.36
CA LEU A 371 -16.33 -1.10 3.40
C LEU A 371 -15.56 0.13 2.93
N MET A 372 -15.18 0.22 1.66
CA MET A 372 -14.54 1.41 1.10
C MET A 372 -15.38 1.93 -0.06
N ARG A 373 -16.03 3.08 0.11
CA ARG A 373 -17.10 3.53 -0.79
C ARG A 373 -16.61 3.98 -2.17
N ASP A 374 -15.37 4.42 -2.24
CA ASP A 374 -14.72 4.99 -3.43
C ASP A 374 -13.34 4.36 -3.67
N ALA A 375 -13.13 3.17 -3.11
CA ALA A 375 -11.86 2.44 -3.05
C ALA A 375 -10.75 3.21 -2.32
N LEU A 376 -11.08 4.14 -1.40
CA LEU A 376 -10.12 4.83 -0.55
C LEU A 376 -10.70 5.07 0.84
N HIS A 377 -11.82 5.77 0.90
CA HIS A 377 -12.45 6.18 2.15
C HIS A 377 -13.36 5.09 2.70
N PRO A 378 -13.27 4.78 4.00
CA PRO A 378 -14.21 3.89 4.66
C PRO A 378 -15.66 4.35 4.50
N SER A 379 -16.58 3.41 4.31
CA SER A 379 -18.03 3.62 4.48
C SER A 379 -18.38 3.61 5.98
N GLY A 380 -19.64 3.83 6.33
CA GLY A 380 -20.09 3.63 7.73
C GLY A 380 -19.75 2.25 8.30
N ARG A 381 -19.82 1.17 7.50
CA ARG A 381 -19.39 -0.18 7.92
C ARG A 381 -17.86 -0.33 7.90
N GLY A 382 -17.19 0.36 6.99
CA GLY A 382 -15.72 0.42 6.98
C GLY A 382 -15.16 1.09 8.23
N LEU A 383 -15.85 2.10 8.76
CA LEU A 383 -15.51 2.74 10.02
C LEU A 383 -15.59 1.74 11.19
N ASP A 384 -16.59 0.85 11.23
CA ASP A 384 -16.62 -0.24 12.25
C ASP A 384 -15.38 -1.15 12.17
N VAL A 385 -14.82 -1.37 10.97
CA VAL A 385 -13.57 -2.12 10.78
C VAL A 385 -12.36 -1.31 11.22
N LEU A 386 -12.29 -0.02 10.85
CA LEU A 386 -11.19 0.84 11.25
C LEU A 386 -11.13 1.07 12.76
N MET A 387 -12.30 1.24 13.42
CA MET A 387 -12.37 1.39 14.86
C MET A 387 -11.82 0.16 15.59
N ARG A 388 -12.15 -1.05 15.10
CA ARG A 388 -11.55 -2.28 15.63
C ARG A 388 -10.04 -2.30 15.47
N CYS A 389 -9.53 -1.89 14.31
CA CYS A 389 -8.09 -1.78 14.11
C CYS A 389 -7.45 -0.80 15.12
N ILE A 390 -8.09 0.36 15.36
CA ILE A 390 -7.63 1.33 16.36
C ILE A 390 -7.57 0.71 17.75
N THR A 391 -8.64 0.04 18.20
CA THR A 391 -8.69 -0.57 19.53
C THR A 391 -7.71 -1.72 19.68
N ASP A 392 -7.54 -2.56 18.65
CA ASP A 392 -6.54 -3.64 18.67
C ASP A 392 -5.12 -3.07 18.83
N GLY A 393 -4.82 -1.94 18.17
CA GLY A 393 -3.56 -1.22 18.33
C GLY A 393 -3.39 -0.62 19.73
N MET A 394 -4.47 -0.10 20.33
CA MET A 394 -4.44 0.40 21.72
C MET A 394 -4.18 -0.74 22.71
N ASP A 395 -4.83 -1.89 22.53
CA ASP A 395 -4.61 -3.08 23.36
C ASP A 395 -3.17 -3.57 23.24
N LYS A 396 -2.62 -3.60 22.02
CA LYS A 396 -1.20 -3.90 21.77
C LYS A 396 -0.27 -2.91 22.51
N ALA A 397 -0.59 -1.62 22.50
CA ALA A 397 0.19 -0.61 23.21
C ALA A 397 0.09 -0.74 24.74
N ASN A 398 -1.06 -1.18 25.26
CA ASN A 398 -1.25 -1.45 26.68
C ASN A 398 -0.41 -2.64 27.15
N VAL A 399 -0.48 -3.75 26.42
CA VAL A 399 0.35 -4.93 26.71
C VAL A 399 1.83 -4.58 26.75
N GLU A 400 2.31 -3.80 25.78
CA GLU A 400 3.72 -3.41 25.74
C GLU A 400 4.08 -2.40 26.84
N HIS A 401 3.17 -1.49 27.17
CA HIS A 401 3.35 -0.59 28.31
C HIS A 401 3.47 -1.36 29.62
N ASP A 402 2.58 -2.32 29.89
CA ASP A 402 2.57 -3.10 31.11
C ASP A 402 3.82 -3.97 31.25
N ARG A 403 4.30 -4.55 30.13
CA ARG A 403 5.59 -5.25 30.08
C ARG A 403 6.75 -4.35 30.46
N LEU A 404 6.82 -3.16 29.86
CA LEU A 404 7.87 -2.21 30.23
C LEU A 404 7.74 -1.84 31.71
N VAL A 405 6.51 -1.63 32.21
CA VAL A 405 6.20 -1.35 33.62
C VAL A 405 6.85 -2.35 34.56
N ALA A 406 6.52 -3.62 34.39
CA ALA A 406 7.07 -4.71 35.20
C ALA A 406 8.60 -4.77 35.15
N ALA A 407 9.21 -4.69 33.96
CA ALA A 407 10.68 -4.76 33.83
C ALA A 407 11.43 -3.63 34.56
N GLY A 408 10.85 -2.42 34.62
CA GLY A 408 11.48 -1.31 35.34
C GLY A 408 11.30 -1.36 36.86
N GLU A 409 10.34 -2.14 37.37
CA GLU A 409 10.21 -2.40 38.82
C GLU A 409 11.22 -3.46 39.29
N GLU A 410 11.54 -4.45 38.45
CA GLU A 410 12.57 -5.46 38.70
C GLU A 410 13.97 -4.81 38.78
N ASP A 411 14.34 -3.96 37.81
CA ASP A 411 15.63 -3.24 37.81
C ASP A 411 15.83 -2.35 39.07
N ALA A 412 14.75 -1.73 39.57
CA ALA A 412 14.81 -0.88 40.76
C ALA A 412 14.93 -1.69 42.07
N GLY A 413 14.52 -2.96 42.06
CA GLY A 413 14.67 -3.88 43.18
C GLY A 413 16.11 -4.38 43.33
N GLU A 414 16.82 -4.62 42.22
CA GLU A 414 18.22 -5.08 42.24
C GLU A 414 19.21 -3.99 42.69
N ASP A 415 18.95 -2.71 42.35
CA ASP A 415 19.77 -1.57 42.79
C ASP A 415 19.58 -1.22 44.30
N ALA A 416 18.50 -1.72 44.93
CA ALA A 416 18.22 -1.52 46.35
C ALA A 416 18.84 -2.60 47.27
N GLU A 417 19.42 -3.66 46.68
CA GLU A 417 19.93 -4.83 47.41
C GLU A 417 21.47 -4.91 47.49
N GLN A 418 22.21 -3.86 47.08
CA GLN A 418 23.65 -3.76 47.31
C GLN A 418 23.97 -2.79 48.46
N PRO A 419 24.48 -3.29 49.62
CA PRO A 419 24.83 -2.45 50.78
C PRO A 419 26.09 -1.60 50.59
#